data_AF-A0A080M1S4-F1
#
_entry.id   AF-A0A080M1S4-F1
#
_cell.length_a   1.000
_cell.length_b   1.000
_cell.length_c   1.000
_cell.angle_alpha   90.00
_cell.angle_beta   90.00
_cell.angle_gamma   90.00
#
_symmetry.space_group_name_H-M   'P 1'
#
loop_
_entity.id
_entity.type
_entity.pdbx_description
1 polymer ?
#
loop_
_entity_poly.entity_id
_entity_poly.type
_entity_poly.pdbx_seq_one_letter_code
_entity_poly.pdbx_strand_id
1 'polypeptide(L)'
;MCRCAIYQYEHIDPEYADAEAHEPDKICLLCGGCHDRVTRGRLSKETVKARYLEVQRSNEIHRPFEDLDLSAQNICVEMGTAVFEYARHLLRINGHDLLSITPPKNGSAFPTLNGVFCDHTGREIFRITDNIWEGPNDAWDIRVIGTEVTVKSEGNRIALAFRITPPDKIAIGHLNMYLDNCHIVCGDQGIWVGQVYETGYTYIGIGKLRCQGAEIGVDVDSRGVGPPAVRGVNMTGGEGVVLDGTGIRIAVGAVAMNIGDLEVWVQ
;
A
#
# COMPACT_ATOMS: atom_id res chain seq x y z
N MET A 1 -18.93 -11.51 8.21
CA MET A 1 -18.64 -12.88 8.72
C MET A 1 -17.15 -13.06 9.01
N CYS A 2 -16.33 -13.41 8.02
CA CYS A 2 -14.89 -13.65 8.20
C CYS A 2 -13.99 -12.43 7.94
N ARG A 3 -14.55 -11.33 7.39
CA ARG A 3 -13.82 -10.10 7.01
C ARG A 3 -12.80 -10.28 5.87
N CYS A 4 -12.85 -11.39 5.13
CA CYS A 4 -12.12 -11.51 3.85
C CYS A 4 -12.58 -10.40 2.88
N ALA A 5 -11.62 -9.74 2.24
CA ALA A 5 -11.84 -8.57 1.42
C ALA A 5 -12.20 -8.89 -0.04
N ILE A 6 -12.04 -10.15 -0.48
CA ILE A 6 -12.64 -10.64 -1.73
C ILE A 6 -14.07 -11.06 -1.41
N TYR A 7 -15.05 -10.33 -1.95
CA TYR A 7 -16.45 -10.48 -1.57
C TYR A 7 -17.42 -10.58 -2.75
N GLN A 8 -18.64 -11.00 -2.40
CA GLN A 8 -19.85 -11.03 -3.21
C GLN A 8 -20.95 -10.29 -2.43
N TYR A 9 -21.89 -9.70 -3.17
CA TYR A 9 -23.07 -9.07 -2.58
C TYR A 9 -24.06 -10.14 -2.14
N GLU A 10 -24.54 -10.03 -0.91
CA GLU A 10 -25.52 -10.93 -0.33
C GLU A 10 -26.75 -10.15 0.15
N HIS A 11 -27.92 -10.51 -0.36
CA HIS A 11 -29.19 -9.93 0.09
C HIS A 11 -29.57 -10.55 1.44
N ILE A 12 -29.71 -9.72 2.48
CA ILE A 12 -30.04 -10.16 3.83
C ILE A 12 -31.56 -10.30 3.98
N ASP A 13 -32.32 -9.28 3.57
CA ASP A 13 -33.77 -9.18 3.81
C ASP A 13 -34.39 -8.10 2.91
N PRO A 14 -35.25 -8.41 1.92
CA PRO A 14 -35.70 -9.75 1.54
C PRO A 14 -34.61 -10.55 0.83
N GLU A 15 -34.85 -11.84 0.59
CA GLU A 15 -33.95 -12.63 -0.25
C GLU A 15 -33.90 -12.08 -1.68
N TYR A 16 -32.83 -12.37 -2.42
CA TYR A 16 -32.67 -11.89 -3.79
C TYR A 16 -33.86 -12.22 -4.69
N ALA A 17 -34.48 -13.40 -4.51
CA ALA A 17 -35.65 -13.82 -5.28
C ALA A 17 -36.89 -12.94 -5.02
N ASP A 18 -36.97 -12.32 -3.84
CA ASP A 18 -38.10 -11.53 -3.36
C ASP A 18 -37.77 -10.02 -3.28
N ALA A 19 -36.57 -9.62 -3.73
CA ALA A 19 -36.10 -8.24 -3.67
C ALA A 19 -36.65 -7.41 -4.84
N GLU A 20 -37.51 -6.43 -4.52
CA GLU A 20 -38.04 -5.46 -5.50
C GLU A 20 -37.06 -4.30 -5.79
N ALA A 21 -36.05 -4.11 -4.93
CA ALA A 21 -35.03 -3.07 -5.06
C ALA A 21 -33.71 -3.44 -4.35
N HIS A 22 -32.59 -2.87 -4.81
CA HIS A 22 -31.27 -2.99 -4.17
C HIS A 22 -31.07 -1.88 -3.13
N GLU A 23 -31.58 -2.09 -1.92
CA GLU A 23 -31.36 -1.16 -0.79
C GLU A 23 -30.04 -1.51 -0.07
N PRO A 24 -29.07 -0.57 0.04
CA PRO A 24 -27.78 -0.84 0.67
C PRO A 24 -27.87 -1.42 2.09
N ASP A 25 -28.83 -0.95 2.89
CA ASP A 25 -29.01 -1.41 4.29
C ASP A 25 -29.56 -2.85 4.40
N LYS A 26 -29.99 -3.42 3.28
CA LYS A 26 -30.51 -4.79 3.16
C LYS A 26 -29.52 -5.75 2.51
N ILE A 27 -28.32 -5.26 2.17
CA ILE A 27 -27.28 -6.03 1.49
C ILE A 27 -26.02 -6.00 2.34
N CYS A 28 -25.31 -7.13 2.41
CA CYS A 28 -23.99 -7.19 3.02
C CYS A 28 -22.96 -7.80 2.08
N LEU A 29 -21.69 -7.74 2.50
CA LEU A 29 -20.57 -8.31 1.79
C LEU A 29 -20.14 -9.62 2.47
N LEU A 30 -20.13 -10.71 1.70
CA LEU A 30 -19.66 -12.02 2.14
C LEU A 30 -18.55 -12.50 1.19
N CYS A 31 -17.50 -13.14 1.71
CA CYS A 31 -16.58 -13.87 0.83
C CYS A 31 -17.29 -15.06 0.18
N GLY A 32 -16.73 -15.59 -0.90
CA GLY A 32 -17.30 -16.74 -1.62
C GLY A 32 -17.60 -17.94 -0.71
N GLY A 33 -16.72 -18.24 0.24
CA GLY A 33 -16.93 -19.33 1.21
C GLY A 33 -18.09 -19.07 2.20
N CYS A 34 -18.28 -17.84 2.65
CA CYS A 34 -19.41 -17.49 3.51
C CYS A 34 -20.72 -17.48 2.72
N HIS A 35 -20.69 -16.92 1.51
CA HIS A 35 -21.84 -16.87 0.60
C HIS A 35 -22.32 -18.27 0.23
N ASP A 36 -21.41 -19.17 -0.15
CA ASP A 36 -21.72 -20.57 -0.45
C ASP A 36 -22.39 -21.30 0.72
N ARG A 37 -22.00 -20.98 1.97
CA ARG A 37 -22.64 -21.55 3.15
C ARG A 37 -24.08 -21.06 3.31
N VAL A 38 -24.39 -19.82 2.95
CA VAL A 38 -25.78 -19.34 2.96
C VAL A 38 -26.58 -20.03 1.86
N THR A 39 -26.09 -19.99 0.62
CA THR A 39 -26.74 -20.60 -0.54
C THR A 39 -27.05 -22.09 -0.34
N ARG A 40 -26.18 -22.82 0.37
CA ARG A 40 -26.36 -24.25 0.66
C ARG A 40 -27.08 -24.54 1.99
N GLY A 41 -27.65 -23.53 2.66
CA GLY A 41 -28.39 -23.67 3.90
C GLY A 41 -27.55 -24.10 5.12
N ARG A 42 -26.23 -23.89 5.07
CA ARG A 42 -25.28 -24.17 6.17
C ARG A 42 -24.99 -22.95 7.06
N LEU A 43 -25.50 -21.79 6.69
CA LEU A 43 -25.47 -20.53 7.44
C LEU A 43 -26.80 -19.81 7.19
N SER A 44 -27.53 -19.43 8.24
CA SER A 44 -28.85 -18.82 8.08
C SER A 44 -28.78 -17.31 7.83
N LYS A 45 -29.77 -16.74 7.15
CA LYS A 45 -29.88 -15.28 6.92
C LYS A 45 -29.99 -14.50 8.22
N GLU A 46 -30.65 -15.04 9.24
CA GLU A 46 -30.75 -14.43 10.58
C GLU A 46 -29.37 -14.32 11.24
N THR A 47 -28.52 -15.34 11.08
CA THR A 47 -27.14 -15.31 11.58
C THR A 47 -26.34 -14.23 10.86
N VAL A 48 -26.48 -14.12 9.53
CA VAL A 48 -25.84 -13.06 8.73
C VAL A 48 -26.31 -11.68 9.18
N LYS A 49 -27.62 -11.48 9.33
CA LYS A 49 -28.24 -10.22 9.79
C LYS A 49 -27.74 -9.82 11.18
N ALA A 50 -27.69 -10.76 12.12
CA ALA A 50 -27.18 -10.51 13.47
C ALA A 50 -25.71 -10.04 13.43
N ARG A 51 -24.86 -10.70 12.64
CA ARG A 51 -23.45 -10.30 12.47
C ARG A 51 -23.28 -8.98 11.73
N TYR A 52 -24.12 -8.69 10.74
CA TYR A 52 -24.14 -7.39 10.07
C TYR A 52 -24.41 -6.26 11.06
N LEU A 53 -25.45 -6.39 11.89
CA LEU A 53 -25.80 -5.39 12.90
C LEU A 53 -24.72 -5.24 13.99
N GLU A 54 -24.06 -6.33 14.38
CA GLU A 54 -22.92 -6.29 15.30
C GLU A 54 -21.76 -5.46 14.72
N VAL A 55 -21.39 -5.72 13.47
CA VAL A 55 -20.32 -4.97 12.78
C VAL A 55 -20.65 -3.49 12.65
N GLN A 56 -21.91 -3.14 12.34
CA GLN A 56 -22.35 -1.75 12.22
C GLN A 56 -22.34 -0.97 13.55
N ARG A 57 -22.37 -1.68 14.69
CA ARG A 57 -22.47 -1.06 16.03
C ARG A 57 -21.16 -1.09 16.81
N SER A 58 -20.19 -1.89 16.38
CA SER A 58 -18.94 -2.10 17.11
C SER A 58 -17.85 -1.15 16.63
N ASN A 59 -17.14 -0.55 17.58
CA ASN A 59 -15.89 0.19 17.33
C ASN A 59 -14.67 -0.73 17.30
N GLU A 60 -14.84 -2.00 17.70
CA GLU A 60 -13.78 -3.00 17.82
C GLU A 60 -14.10 -4.16 16.88
N ILE A 61 -13.83 -3.96 15.59
CA ILE A 61 -13.97 -4.99 14.55
C ILE A 61 -12.62 -5.21 13.87
N HIS A 62 -12.33 -6.46 13.52
CA HIS A 62 -11.14 -6.78 12.74
C HIS A 62 -11.21 -6.09 11.36
N ARG A 63 -10.07 -5.63 10.88
CA ARG A 63 -9.92 -5.04 9.56
C ARG A 63 -10.25 -6.05 8.45
N PRO A 64 -10.82 -5.60 7.32
CA PRO A 64 -10.93 -6.48 6.17
C PRO A 64 -9.53 -6.86 5.68
N PHE A 65 -9.34 -8.12 5.32
CA PHE A 65 -8.02 -8.65 4.97
C PHE A 65 -8.05 -9.62 3.80
N GLU A 66 -6.89 -9.85 3.18
CA GLU A 66 -6.67 -10.90 2.20
C GLU A 66 -5.18 -11.25 2.07
N ASP A 67 -4.88 -12.48 1.67
CA ASP A 67 -3.51 -12.96 1.44
C ASP A 67 -2.94 -12.42 0.11
N LEU A 68 -1.66 -12.06 0.11
CA LEU A 68 -0.86 -11.81 -1.08
C LEU A 68 -0.12 -13.09 -1.46
N ASP A 69 -0.40 -13.64 -2.64
CA ASP A 69 0.39 -14.75 -3.18
C ASP A 69 1.75 -14.26 -3.70
N LEU A 70 2.70 -14.20 -2.77
CA LEU A 70 4.11 -13.84 -2.99
C LEU A 70 5.01 -15.04 -2.67
N SER A 71 4.72 -16.18 -3.28
CA SER A 71 5.40 -17.47 -3.09
C SER A 71 6.67 -17.64 -3.92
N ALA A 72 7.53 -16.61 -3.93
CA ALA A 72 8.80 -16.60 -4.66
C ALA A 72 9.96 -16.13 -3.77
N GLN A 73 11.18 -16.62 -4.06
CA GLN A 73 12.38 -16.18 -3.34
C GLN A 73 12.71 -14.70 -3.56
N ASN A 74 12.31 -14.17 -4.72
CA ASN A 74 12.63 -12.82 -5.14
C ASN A 74 11.33 -12.08 -5.40
N ILE A 75 10.96 -11.17 -4.51
CA ILE A 75 9.80 -10.30 -4.71
C ILE A 75 10.27 -9.07 -5.51
N CYS A 76 9.62 -8.83 -6.64
CA CYS A 76 9.77 -7.64 -7.47
C CYS A 76 8.69 -6.64 -7.07
N VAL A 77 9.10 -5.41 -6.75
CA VAL A 77 8.17 -4.33 -6.42
C VAL A 77 8.32 -3.21 -7.43
N GLU A 78 7.21 -2.85 -8.05
CA GLU A 78 7.13 -1.70 -8.94
C GLU A 78 6.40 -0.55 -8.21
N MET A 79 6.95 0.67 -8.27
CA MET A 79 6.32 1.89 -7.74
C MET A 79 6.28 2.93 -8.86
N GLY A 80 5.11 3.11 -9.48
CA GLY A 80 5.02 3.86 -10.74
C GLY A 80 5.89 3.22 -11.82
N THR A 81 6.84 3.97 -12.37
CA THR A 81 7.82 3.45 -13.34
C THR A 81 9.13 2.95 -12.71
N ALA A 82 9.28 3.03 -11.38
CA ALA A 82 10.44 2.52 -10.66
C ALA A 82 10.29 1.03 -10.38
N VAL A 83 11.34 0.25 -10.65
CA VAL A 83 11.39 -1.19 -10.43
C VAL A 83 12.49 -1.50 -9.42
N PHE A 84 12.11 -2.19 -8.34
CA PHE A 84 13.01 -2.66 -7.29
C PHE A 84 13.05 -4.18 -7.30
N GLU A 85 14.23 -4.73 -7.59
CA GLU A 85 14.51 -6.16 -7.53
C GLU A 85 15.49 -6.41 -6.39
N TYR A 86 15.24 -7.43 -5.55
CA TYR A 86 16.11 -7.80 -4.43
C TYR A 86 16.34 -6.67 -3.40
N ALA A 87 15.41 -5.71 -3.29
CA ALA A 87 15.49 -4.66 -2.29
C ALA A 87 15.07 -5.17 -0.90
N ARG A 88 15.75 -4.73 0.17
CA ARG A 88 15.33 -5.08 1.55
C ARG A 88 14.31 -4.09 2.10
N HIS A 89 14.67 -2.82 2.08
CA HIS A 89 13.81 -1.72 2.52
C HIS A 89 13.44 -0.91 1.28
N LEU A 90 12.17 -0.81 0.93
CA LEU A 90 11.74 -0.13 -0.29
C LEU A 90 11.44 1.33 -0.03
N LEU A 91 10.79 1.61 1.10
CA LEU A 91 10.48 2.95 1.57
C LEU A 91 10.77 3.04 3.06
N ARG A 92 11.68 3.93 3.43
CA ARG A 92 12.04 4.26 4.80
C ARG A 92 11.87 5.76 5.01
N ILE A 93 11.17 6.13 6.08
CA ILE A 93 11.00 7.52 6.50
C ILE A 93 11.40 7.63 7.97
N ASN A 94 12.35 8.50 8.27
CA ASN A 94 12.82 8.80 9.62
C ASN A 94 13.24 7.55 10.42
N GLY A 95 13.87 6.59 9.74
CA GLY A 95 14.30 5.31 10.31
C GLY A 95 13.19 4.26 10.45
N HIS A 96 11.95 4.57 10.06
CA HIS A 96 10.83 3.63 10.07
C HIS A 96 10.64 3.02 8.67
N ASP A 97 10.69 1.70 8.58
CA ASP A 97 10.39 0.98 7.34
C ASP A 97 8.89 0.97 7.09
N LEU A 98 8.46 1.66 6.04
CA LEU A 98 7.06 1.73 5.60
C LEU A 98 6.73 0.75 4.49
N LEU A 99 7.74 0.26 3.77
CA LEU A 99 7.59 -0.85 2.83
C LEU A 99 8.89 -1.63 2.82
N SER A 100 8.85 -2.91 3.14
CA SER A 100 10.04 -3.75 3.26
C SER A 100 9.75 -5.21 2.91
N ILE A 101 10.81 -5.90 2.49
CA ILE A 101 10.82 -7.34 2.28
C ILE A 101 11.69 -7.95 3.39
N THR A 102 11.05 -8.71 4.27
CA THR A 102 11.73 -9.45 5.33
C THR A 102 12.14 -10.82 4.80
N PRO A 103 13.37 -11.29 5.05
CA PRO A 103 13.79 -12.64 4.71
C PRO A 103 12.86 -13.71 5.32
N PRO A 104 12.83 -14.94 4.77
CA PRO A 104 12.01 -16.02 5.33
C PRO A 104 12.30 -16.20 6.83
N LYS A 105 11.25 -16.14 7.65
CA LYS A 105 11.33 -16.51 9.08
C LYS A 105 11.57 -18.02 9.21
N ASN A 106 12.13 -18.48 10.34
CA ASN A 106 12.33 -19.90 10.59
C ASN A 106 11.03 -20.70 10.35
N GLY A 107 11.05 -21.63 9.40
CA GLY A 107 9.90 -22.45 9.00
C GLY A 107 9.11 -21.93 7.80
N SER A 108 9.36 -20.71 7.31
CA SER A 108 8.83 -20.23 6.02
C SER A 108 9.81 -20.54 4.88
N ALA A 109 9.28 -20.89 3.72
CA ALA A 109 10.07 -21.04 2.50
C ALA A 109 10.36 -19.70 1.81
N PHE A 110 9.48 -18.70 1.98
CA PHE A 110 9.50 -17.47 1.19
C PHE A 110 9.61 -16.22 2.06
N PRO A 111 10.20 -15.12 1.53
CA PRO A 111 10.23 -13.82 2.19
C PRO A 111 8.82 -13.24 2.36
N THR A 112 8.68 -12.25 3.23
CA THR A 112 7.41 -11.55 3.45
C THR A 112 7.51 -10.06 3.17
N LEU A 113 6.54 -9.55 2.41
CA LEU A 113 6.30 -8.13 2.24
C LEU A 113 5.57 -7.58 3.47
N ASN A 114 6.04 -6.42 3.92
CA ASN A 114 5.43 -5.67 5.00
C ASN A 114 5.32 -4.22 4.57
N GLY A 115 4.26 -3.52 4.97
CA GLY A 115 4.14 -2.11 4.68
C GLY A 115 3.02 -1.39 5.43
N VAL A 116 3.12 -0.07 5.48
CA VAL A 116 2.18 0.85 6.11
C VAL A 116 2.01 2.03 5.17
N PHE A 117 0.76 2.28 4.78
CA PHE A 117 0.40 3.39 3.90
C PHE A 117 -0.56 4.32 4.61
N CYS A 118 -0.32 5.61 4.44
CA CYS A 118 -1.05 6.67 5.12
C CYS A 118 -1.80 7.55 4.12
N ASP A 119 -2.81 8.27 4.60
CA ASP A 119 -3.48 9.31 3.83
C ASP A 119 -2.72 10.65 3.89
N HIS A 120 -3.36 11.69 3.36
CA HIS A 120 -2.87 13.06 3.34
C HIS A 120 -2.71 13.72 4.73
N THR A 121 -3.26 13.12 5.79
CA THR A 121 -3.12 13.58 7.18
C THR A 121 -2.06 12.80 7.95
N GLY A 122 -1.43 11.80 7.32
CA GLY A 122 -0.50 10.88 7.99
C GLY A 122 -1.17 9.73 8.73
N ARG A 123 -2.51 9.60 8.63
CA ARG A 123 -3.25 8.50 9.25
C ARG A 123 -3.12 7.24 8.42
N GLU A 124 -2.84 6.12 9.06
CA GLU A 124 -2.77 4.82 8.40
C GLU A 124 -4.12 4.41 7.78
N ILE A 125 -4.08 4.06 6.51
CA ILE A 125 -5.23 3.58 5.73
C ILE A 125 -5.00 2.20 5.13
N PHE A 126 -3.79 1.66 5.18
CA PHE A 126 -3.55 0.32 4.64
C PHE A 126 -2.30 -0.26 5.25
N ARG A 127 -2.32 -1.57 5.49
CA ARG A 127 -1.19 -2.28 6.07
C ARG A 127 -0.98 -3.59 5.36
N ILE A 128 0.28 -4.00 5.22
CA ILE A 128 0.68 -5.34 4.85
C ILE A 128 1.52 -5.87 6.01
N THR A 129 1.14 -7.00 6.57
CA THR A 129 1.88 -7.69 7.63
C THR A 129 2.06 -9.13 7.19
N ASP A 130 3.31 -9.56 6.99
CA ASP A 130 3.64 -10.91 6.60
C ASP A 130 2.84 -11.44 5.37
N ASN A 131 2.84 -10.67 4.27
CA ASN A 131 2.05 -10.94 3.06
C ASN A 131 0.52 -10.92 3.23
N ILE A 132 -0.01 -10.56 4.39
CA ILE A 132 -1.45 -10.34 4.59
C ILE A 132 -1.70 -8.84 4.53
N TRP A 133 -2.59 -8.40 3.65
CA TRP A 133 -2.99 -7.00 3.67
C TRP A 133 -4.25 -6.78 4.48
N GLU A 134 -4.32 -5.63 5.14
CA GLU A 134 -5.44 -5.19 5.97
C GLU A 134 -5.85 -3.77 5.55
N GLY A 135 -7.11 -3.60 5.19
CA GLY A 135 -7.70 -2.30 4.85
C GLY A 135 -8.25 -1.55 6.07
N PRO A 136 -8.66 -0.28 5.94
CA PRO A 136 -9.24 0.44 7.07
C PRO A 136 -10.66 -0.08 7.38
N ASN A 137 -11.06 -0.01 8.64
CA ASN A 137 -12.44 -0.27 9.04
C ASN A 137 -13.38 0.88 8.68
N ASP A 138 -12.82 2.08 8.66
CA ASP A 138 -13.43 3.37 8.39
C ASP A 138 -13.03 3.89 7.00
N ALA A 139 -12.63 2.98 6.11
CA ALA A 139 -12.35 3.31 4.72
C ALA A 139 -13.57 3.97 4.11
N TRP A 140 -13.37 5.06 3.38
CA TRP A 140 -14.43 5.60 2.53
C TRP A 140 -14.84 4.55 1.51
N ASP A 141 -13.87 3.88 0.88
CA ASP A 141 -14.09 2.81 -0.10
C ASP A 141 -12.79 1.99 -0.31
N ILE A 142 -12.87 0.65 -0.18
CA ILE A 142 -11.86 -0.29 -0.68
C ILE A 142 -12.50 -1.08 -1.81
N ARG A 143 -11.86 -1.08 -2.97
CA ARG A 143 -12.33 -1.82 -4.13
C ARG A 143 -11.32 -2.88 -4.53
N VAL A 144 -11.79 -4.11 -4.67
CA VAL A 144 -11.00 -5.24 -5.18
C VAL A 144 -11.63 -5.70 -6.51
N ILE A 145 -10.91 -5.58 -7.62
CA ILE A 145 -11.34 -6.08 -8.93
C ILE A 145 -10.22 -6.92 -9.53
N GLY A 146 -10.48 -8.22 -9.67
CA GLY A 146 -9.45 -9.15 -10.13
C GLY A 146 -8.24 -9.08 -9.22
N THR A 147 -7.10 -8.66 -9.77
CA THR A 147 -5.83 -8.51 -9.04
C THR A 147 -5.58 -7.10 -8.50
N GLU A 148 -6.47 -6.14 -8.79
CA GLU A 148 -6.29 -4.73 -8.46
C GLU A 148 -7.02 -4.39 -7.17
N VAL A 149 -6.32 -3.71 -6.27
CA VAL A 149 -6.84 -3.17 -5.02
C VAL A 149 -6.68 -1.65 -5.05
N THR A 150 -7.78 -0.95 -4.83
CA THR A 150 -7.82 0.52 -4.71
C THR A 150 -8.34 0.92 -3.35
N VAL A 151 -7.63 1.81 -2.67
CA VAL A 151 -8.02 2.38 -1.38
C VAL A 151 -8.22 3.88 -1.56
N LYS A 152 -9.41 4.36 -1.21
CA LYS A 152 -9.74 5.78 -1.25
C LYS A 152 -9.70 6.41 0.13
N SER A 153 -9.21 7.64 0.19
CA SER A 153 -9.29 8.52 1.35
C SER A 153 -10.48 9.48 1.25
N GLU A 154 -10.57 10.39 2.21
CA GLU A 154 -11.57 11.47 2.24
C GLU A 154 -11.65 12.25 0.92
N GLY A 155 -12.88 12.65 0.56
CA GLY A 155 -13.15 13.34 -0.70
C GLY A 155 -13.07 12.44 -1.93
N ASN A 156 -13.16 11.10 -1.77
CA ASN A 156 -13.12 10.11 -2.86
C ASN A 156 -11.80 10.15 -3.66
N ARG A 157 -10.71 10.60 -3.02
CA ARG A 157 -9.36 10.62 -3.61
C ARG A 157 -8.74 9.24 -3.48
N ILE A 158 -8.06 8.76 -4.52
CA ILE A 158 -7.28 7.52 -4.45
C ILE A 158 -6.01 7.84 -3.66
N ALA A 159 -5.75 7.09 -2.60
CA ALA A 159 -4.53 7.22 -1.81
C ALA A 159 -3.54 6.11 -2.12
N LEU A 160 -4.05 4.91 -2.43
CA LEU A 160 -3.25 3.75 -2.83
C LEU A 160 -4.00 2.96 -3.91
N ALA A 161 -3.30 2.59 -4.97
CA ALA A 161 -3.75 1.55 -5.88
C ALA A 161 -2.57 0.64 -6.24
N PHE A 162 -2.77 -0.67 -6.06
CA PHE A 162 -1.77 -1.66 -6.41
C PHE A 162 -2.41 -2.86 -7.10
N ARG A 163 -1.59 -3.60 -7.83
CA ARG A 163 -1.95 -4.88 -8.42
C ARG A 163 -0.91 -5.92 -8.09
N ILE A 164 -1.37 -7.15 -7.87
CA ILE A 164 -0.48 -8.29 -7.64
C ILE A 164 -0.38 -9.05 -8.95
N THR A 165 0.81 -9.53 -9.29
CA THR A 165 1.03 -10.52 -10.35
C THR A 165 1.80 -11.67 -9.70
N PRO A 166 1.08 -12.67 -9.15
CA PRO A 166 1.72 -13.80 -8.50
C PRO A 166 2.66 -14.55 -9.45
N PRO A 167 3.69 -15.24 -8.93
CA PRO A 167 3.96 -15.46 -7.50
C PRO A 167 4.96 -14.45 -6.91
N ASP A 168 5.40 -13.44 -7.65
CA ASP A 168 6.62 -12.72 -7.32
C ASP A 168 6.52 -11.20 -7.42
N LYS A 169 5.40 -10.66 -7.91
CA LYS A 169 5.33 -9.23 -8.23
C LYS A 169 4.16 -8.53 -7.57
N ILE A 170 4.44 -7.34 -7.04
CA ILE A 170 3.46 -6.32 -6.68
C ILE A 170 3.81 -5.01 -7.37
N ALA A 171 2.83 -4.37 -7.99
CA ALA A 171 2.98 -3.09 -8.65
C ALA A 171 2.05 -2.05 -8.03
N ILE A 172 2.64 -1.06 -7.39
CA ILE A 172 1.97 0.12 -6.83
C ILE A 172 1.89 1.15 -7.95
N GLY A 173 0.75 1.17 -8.65
CA GLY A 173 0.51 2.08 -9.77
C GLY A 173 0.15 3.50 -9.32
N HIS A 174 -0.40 3.64 -8.11
CA HIS A 174 -0.72 4.93 -7.52
C HIS A 174 -0.41 4.94 -6.03
N LEU A 175 0.27 5.98 -5.57
CA LEU A 175 0.46 6.28 -4.16
C LEU A 175 0.44 7.80 -3.99
N ASN A 176 -0.26 8.26 -2.96
CA ASN A 176 -0.18 9.63 -2.49
C ASN A 176 -0.33 9.59 -0.96
N MET A 177 0.79 9.64 -0.25
CA MET A 177 0.81 9.50 1.20
C MET A 177 1.74 10.51 1.86
N TYR A 178 1.32 10.94 3.05
CA TYR A 178 2.13 11.77 3.92
C TYR A 178 2.53 10.99 5.17
N LEU A 179 3.71 11.29 5.70
CA LEU A 179 4.10 10.90 7.05
C LEU A 179 5.05 11.96 7.60
N ASP A 180 4.73 12.50 8.77
CA ASP A 180 5.36 13.71 9.29
C ASP A 180 5.31 14.83 8.22
N ASN A 181 6.46 15.41 7.87
CA ASN A 181 6.61 16.39 6.80
C ASN A 181 7.05 15.77 5.46
N CYS A 182 7.06 14.44 5.34
CA CYS A 182 7.46 13.75 4.12
C CYS A 182 6.23 13.43 3.25
N HIS A 183 6.38 13.56 1.94
CA HIS A 183 5.34 13.25 0.97
C HIS A 183 5.90 12.30 -0.09
N ILE A 184 5.21 11.19 -0.30
CA ILE A 184 5.55 10.19 -1.31
C ILE A 184 4.41 10.11 -2.31
N VAL A 185 4.74 10.33 -3.58
CA VAL A 185 3.81 10.18 -4.70
C VAL A 185 4.38 9.17 -5.68
N CYS A 186 3.57 8.24 -6.17
CA CYS A 186 3.94 7.47 -7.35
C CYS A 186 2.78 7.39 -8.34
N GLY A 187 3.14 7.26 -9.62
CA GLY A 187 2.20 7.22 -10.73
C GLY A 187 2.87 6.81 -12.03
N ASP A 188 2.16 6.95 -13.15
CA ASP A 188 2.59 6.52 -14.48
C ASP A 188 3.90 7.15 -14.97
N GLN A 189 4.36 8.22 -14.33
CA GLN A 189 5.58 8.92 -14.70
C GLN A 189 6.77 8.55 -13.81
N GLY A 190 6.56 7.94 -12.64
CA GLY A 190 7.64 7.66 -11.69
C GLY A 190 7.25 7.71 -10.22
N ILE A 191 8.24 7.99 -9.40
CA ILE A 191 8.10 8.24 -7.96
C ILE A 191 8.67 9.61 -7.62
N TRP A 192 7.94 10.36 -6.80
CA TRP A 192 8.34 11.63 -6.23
C TRP A 192 8.43 11.49 -4.73
N VAL A 193 9.54 11.95 -4.19
CA VAL A 193 9.85 11.90 -2.78
C VAL A 193 10.17 13.32 -2.38
N GLY A 194 9.43 13.85 -1.42
CA GLY A 194 9.64 15.21 -0.99
C GLY A 194 9.44 15.44 0.49
N GLN A 195 9.87 16.62 0.90
CA GLN A 195 9.58 17.17 2.21
C GLN A 195 8.84 18.49 2.04
N VAL A 196 7.77 18.66 2.82
CA VAL A 196 6.84 19.78 2.74
C VAL A 196 6.83 20.48 4.10
N TYR A 197 7.15 21.77 4.10
CA TYR A 197 7.16 22.62 5.28
C TYR A 197 6.22 23.81 5.04
N GLU A 198 5.89 24.56 6.09
CA GLU A 198 5.10 25.79 5.96
C GLU A 198 5.75 26.82 5.02
N THR A 199 7.08 26.85 4.97
CA THR A 199 7.85 27.84 4.24
C THR A 199 8.20 27.45 2.81
N GLY A 200 7.92 26.21 2.38
CA GLY A 200 8.34 25.71 1.07
C GLY A 200 8.37 24.18 0.98
N TYR A 201 8.86 23.68 -0.13
CA TYR A 201 8.99 22.23 -0.36
C TYR A 201 10.23 21.88 -1.16
N THR A 202 10.62 20.62 -1.07
CA THR A 202 11.64 20.03 -1.94
C THR A 202 11.19 18.65 -2.38
N TYR A 203 11.34 18.35 -3.67
CA TYR A 203 11.08 17.03 -4.24
C TYR A 203 12.24 16.57 -5.11
N ILE A 204 12.50 15.26 -5.06
CA ILE A 204 13.20 14.52 -6.11
C ILE A 204 12.20 13.60 -6.79
N GLY A 205 12.20 13.61 -8.11
CA GLY A 205 11.34 12.80 -8.96
C GLY A 205 12.22 11.88 -9.78
N ILE A 206 11.89 10.60 -9.82
CA ILE A 206 12.64 9.61 -10.56
C ILE A 206 11.69 8.82 -11.45
N GLY A 207 11.96 8.91 -12.75
CA GLY A 207 11.29 8.13 -13.78
C GLY A 207 12.19 7.00 -14.30
N LYS A 208 11.56 5.87 -14.60
CA LYS A 208 12.21 4.68 -15.22
C LYS A 208 13.42 4.18 -14.43
N LEU A 209 13.35 4.21 -13.10
CA LEU A 209 14.37 3.61 -12.24
C LEU A 209 14.34 2.09 -12.40
N ARG A 210 15.49 1.47 -12.64
CA ARG A 210 15.70 0.04 -12.38
C ARG A 210 16.79 -0.10 -11.34
N CYS A 211 16.43 -0.69 -10.20
CA CYS A 211 17.30 -0.84 -9.06
C CYS A 211 17.40 -2.30 -8.66
N GLN A 212 18.62 -2.82 -8.56
CA GLN A 212 18.89 -4.20 -8.14
C GLN A 212 19.71 -4.23 -6.86
N GLY A 213 19.22 -5.01 -5.89
CA GLY A 213 19.94 -5.31 -4.66
C GLY A 213 20.13 -4.11 -3.73
N ALA A 214 19.23 -3.12 -3.75
CA ALA A 214 19.31 -2.01 -2.81
C ALA A 214 19.08 -2.49 -1.37
N GLU A 215 19.90 -1.97 -0.45
CA GLU A 215 19.58 -2.06 0.96
C GLU A 215 18.36 -1.20 1.26
N ILE A 216 18.32 0.03 0.71
CA ILE A 216 17.19 0.95 0.83
C ILE A 216 16.84 1.56 -0.54
N GLY A 217 15.62 1.34 -1.03
CA GLY A 217 15.09 1.87 -2.28
C GLY A 217 14.85 3.37 -2.21
N VAL A 218 14.09 3.83 -1.22
CA VAL A 218 13.83 5.24 -0.92
C VAL A 218 14.08 5.45 0.56
N ASP A 219 14.94 6.39 0.91
CA ASP A 219 15.23 6.78 2.29
C ASP A 219 15.05 8.27 2.46
N VAL A 220 14.25 8.67 3.45
CA VAL A 220 14.06 10.07 3.82
C VAL A 220 14.35 10.21 5.30
N ASP A 221 15.40 10.95 5.63
CA ASP A 221 15.64 11.43 6.99
C ASP A 221 15.33 12.93 7.03
N SER A 222 14.15 13.29 7.53
CA SER A 222 13.71 14.68 7.69
C SER A 222 13.96 15.24 9.09
N ARG A 223 14.38 14.40 10.05
CA ARG A 223 14.62 14.82 11.44
C ARG A 223 16.02 15.40 11.64
N GLY A 224 17.00 14.92 10.87
CA GLY A 224 18.40 15.36 10.92
C GLY A 224 18.72 16.62 10.12
N VAL A 225 17.78 17.09 9.29
CA VAL A 225 17.93 18.22 8.38
C VAL A 225 16.86 19.26 8.68
N GLY A 226 17.25 20.53 8.80
CA GLY A 226 16.30 21.64 8.90
C GLY A 226 15.48 21.79 7.62
N PRO A 227 14.89 22.97 7.35
CA PRO A 227 14.25 23.23 6.06
C PRO A 227 15.23 22.84 4.92
N PRO A 228 14.83 21.93 4.02
CA PRO A 228 15.71 21.35 3.02
C PRO A 228 16.20 22.45 2.10
N ALA A 229 17.52 22.49 1.93
CA ALA A 229 18.17 23.37 0.98
C ALA A 229 18.98 22.49 0.04
N VAL A 230 18.52 22.34 -1.20
CA VAL A 230 19.22 21.55 -2.21
C VAL A 230 20.58 22.19 -2.49
N ARG A 231 21.64 21.47 -2.15
CA ARG A 231 23.03 21.91 -2.40
C ARG A 231 23.64 21.25 -3.64
N GLY A 232 23.11 20.10 -4.03
CA GLY A 232 23.59 19.32 -5.15
C GLY A 232 22.89 17.98 -5.26
N VAL A 233 23.17 17.28 -6.35
CA VAL A 233 22.77 15.90 -6.59
C VAL A 233 24.04 15.10 -6.76
N ASN A 234 24.27 14.11 -5.90
CA ASN A 234 25.41 13.19 -6.02
C ASN A 234 24.93 11.79 -6.36
N MET A 235 25.70 11.11 -7.21
CA MET A 235 25.48 9.72 -7.55
C MET A 235 26.76 8.96 -7.29
N THR A 236 26.79 8.21 -6.18
CA THR A 236 27.98 7.48 -5.73
C THR A 236 27.64 5.99 -5.65
N GLY A 237 28.52 5.15 -6.18
CA GLY A 237 28.36 3.70 -6.10
C GLY A 237 28.24 3.24 -4.64
N GLY A 238 27.19 2.48 -4.33
CA GLY A 238 26.89 2.02 -2.96
C GLY A 238 26.13 3.02 -2.09
N GLU A 239 26.21 4.33 -2.35
CA GLU A 239 25.44 5.34 -1.59
C GLU A 239 24.13 5.74 -2.30
N GLY A 240 24.03 5.47 -3.60
CA GLY A 240 22.85 5.75 -4.41
C GLY A 240 22.82 7.18 -4.93
N VAL A 241 21.61 7.71 -5.17
CA VAL A 241 21.37 9.13 -5.46
C VAL A 241 21.14 9.86 -4.15
N VAL A 242 21.91 10.90 -3.89
CA VAL A 242 21.79 11.74 -2.70
C VAL A 242 21.43 13.14 -3.13
N LEU A 243 20.32 13.67 -2.59
CA LEU A 243 19.96 15.07 -2.74
C LEU A 243 20.50 15.86 -1.54
N ASP A 244 21.70 16.41 -1.70
CA ASP A 244 22.47 17.02 -0.61
C ASP A 244 21.69 18.12 0.09
N GLY A 245 21.70 18.07 1.42
CA GLY A 245 21.03 19.06 2.28
C GLY A 245 19.53 18.82 2.47
N THR A 246 18.99 17.71 1.96
CA THR A 246 17.57 17.37 2.09
C THR A 246 17.31 16.10 2.88
N GLY A 247 18.33 15.26 3.09
CA GLY A 247 18.16 13.95 3.75
C GLY A 247 17.43 12.90 2.90
N ILE A 248 17.13 13.21 1.64
CA ILE A 248 16.53 12.27 0.69
C ILE A 248 17.64 11.51 -0.04
N ARG A 249 17.55 10.17 -0.02
CA ARG A 249 18.44 9.24 -0.72
C ARG A 249 17.63 8.17 -1.44
N ILE A 250 18.13 7.73 -2.59
CA ILE A 250 17.46 6.72 -3.42
C ILE A 250 18.47 5.65 -3.83
N ALA A 251 18.04 4.39 -3.81
CA ALA A 251 18.82 3.21 -4.19
C ALA A 251 20.13 3.05 -3.40
N VAL A 252 20.06 3.28 -2.08
CA VAL A 252 21.18 3.11 -1.16
C VAL A 252 21.60 1.64 -1.12
N GLY A 253 22.89 1.38 -1.27
CA GLY A 253 23.45 0.03 -1.29
C GLY A 253 23.18 -0.76 -2.57
N ALA A 254 22.57 -0.14 -3.60
CA ALA A 254 22.25 -0.86 -4.83
C ALA A 254 23.50 -1.41 -5.52
N VAL A 255 23.41 -2.66 -5.97
CA VAL A 255 24.45 -3.34 -6.77
C VAL A 255 24.48 -2.78 -8.18
N ALA A 256 23.30 -2.53 -8.75
CA ALA A 256 23.14 -1.91 -10.06
C ALA A 256 21.95 -0.96 -10.04
N MET A 257 22.11 0.16 -10.74
CA MET A 257 21.08 1.17 -10.88
C MET A 257 21.11 1.77 -12.28
N ASN A 258 19.94 1.88 -12.90
CA ASN A 258 19.71 2.68 -14.10
C ASN A 258 18.60 3.69 -13.83
N ILE A 259 18.83 4.95 -14.17
CA ILE A 259 17.84 6.03 -14.06
C ILE A 259 17.63 6.58 -15.46
N GLY A 260 16.36 6.62 -15.91
CA GLY A 260 16.00 7.24 -17.17
C GLY A 260 15.81 8.75 -17.03
N ASP A 261 15.05 9.15 -16.02
CA ASP A 261 14.65 10.54 -15.80
C ASP A 261 14.88 10.93 -14.33
N LEU A 262 15.44 12.11 -14.11
CA LEU A 262 15.68 12.67 -12.78
C LEU A 262 15.26 14.14 -12.78
N GLU A 263 14.40 14.49 -11.83
CA GLU A 263 13.83 15.83 -11.71
C GLU A 263 13.96 16.30 -10.26
N VAL A 264 14.22 17.60 -10.06
CA VAL A 264 14.34 18.21 -8.73
C VAL A 264 13.54 19.50 -8.72
N TRP A 265 12.67 19.66 -7.71
CA TRP A 265 11.89 20.89 -7.50
C TRP A 265 12.19 21.44 -6.12
N VAL A 266 12.37 22.76 -6.06
CA VAL A 266 12.59 23.52 -4.84
C VAL A 266 11.79 24.81 -4.94
N GLN A 267 11.08 25.17 -3.88
CA GLN A 267 10.40 26.46 -3.77
C GLN A 267 10.67 27.08 -2.40
#